data_AF-A0A7C5CVV5-F1
#
_entry.id   AF-A0A7C5CVV5-F1
#
_cell.length_a   1.000
_cell.length_b   1.000
_cell.length_c   1.000
_cell.angle_alpha   90.00
_cell.angle_beta   90.00
_cell.angle_gamma   90.00
#
_symmetry.space_group_name_H-M   'P 1'
#
loop_
_entity.id
_entity.type
_entity.pdbx_description
1 polymer ?
#
loop_
_entity_poly.entity_id
_entity_poly.type
_entity_poly.pdbx_seq_one_letter_code
_entity_poly.pdbx_strand_id
1 'polypeptide(L)'
;MPIRFSRELTRYSTGYPPKGCRYCDRGSKMVLYITGICAEDCFYCPLSEEKKGKDVMFANERRLEGDGWKEGLLEEARRMGALGTGITGGDPMLFPERTSEVIGILKSEFGKRHHVHLYTTGRFDVDALERVGNAGLDEIRFHPPIAIWKQFRFLGRDAAEGDPIEASAYHNIIFEARRRNISTGLEVPSVVDPASGGNLYSEGLHVILDYAAREGLEFVNVNELEASHTNMVKFSRLGYSLAGDSMAVEGSLELAVRTIGKVRNANPDSPTVFHICTSSYKDSVQLRKRLIRT
;
A
#
# COMPACT_ATOMS: atom_id res chain seq x y z
N MET A 1 21.19 -20.31 -0.13
CA MET A 1 21.60 -19.21 0.78
C MET A 1 20.35 -18.73 1.51
N PRO A 2 20.30 -18.70 2.85
CA PRO A 2 19.14 -18.16 3.55
C PRO A 2 18.93 -16.72 3.08
N ILE A 3 17.68 -16.39 2.79
CA ILE A 3 17.30 -15.05 2.35
C ILE A 3 17.61 -14.09 3.50
N ARG A 4 18.70 -13.31 3.39
CA ARG A 4 18.94 -12.20 4.31
C ARG A 4 18.11 -11.00 3.86
N PHE A 5 17.09 -10.69 4.66
CA PHE A 5 16.38 -9.42 4.57
C PHE A 5 17.25 -8.29 5.12
N SER A 6 17.01 -7.07 4.65
CA SER A 6 17.64 -5.90 5.27
C SER A 6 17.25 -5.77 6.74
N ARG A 7 18.11 -5.11 7.52
CA ARG A 7 17.80 -4.78 8.91
C ARG A 7 16.64 -3.80 8.97
N GLU A 8 16.53 -2.91 7.99
CA GLU A 8 15.48 -1.91 7.84
C GLU A 8 14.10 -2.56 7.67
N LEU A 9 13.98 -3.58 6.81
CA LEU A 9 12.73 -4.34 6.63
C LEU A 9 12.28 -5.01 7.94
N THR A 10 13.22 -5.56 8.71
CA THR A 10 12.92 -6.37 9.90
C THR A 10 12.81 -5.55 11.18
N ARG A 11 13.45 -4.38 11.26
CA ARG A 11 13.52 -3.51 12.46
C ARG A 11 12.14 -3.11 12.97
N TYR A 12 11.22 -2.79 12.07
CA TYR A 12 9.87 -2.38 12.42
C TYR A 12 8.82 -3.36 11.91
N SER A 13 9.15 -4.65 11.89
CA SER A 13 8.18 -5.71 11.63
C SER A 13 7.93 -6.52 12.88
N THR A 14 6.67 -6.82 13.14
CA THR A 14 6.22 -7.58 14.32
C THR A 14 6.23 -9.09 14.09
N GLY A 15 6.50 -9.51 12.85
CA GLY A 15 6.55 -10.89 12.42
C GLY A 15 7.28 -11.03 11.09
N TYR A 16 6.93 -12.06 10.31
CA TYR A 16 7.55 -12.28 9.01
C TYR A 16 6.92 -11.37 7.94
N PRO A 17 7.69 -10.48 7.27
CA PRO A 17 7.11 -9.51 6.35
C PRO A 17 6.38 -10.17 5.17
N PRO A 18 5.29 -9.56 4.67
CA PRO A 18 4.52 -10.11 3.56
C PRO A 18 5.39 -10.25 2.30
N LYS A 19 5.02 -11.19 1.42
CA LYS A 19 5.77 -11.51 0.20
C LYS A 19 6.00 -10.27 -0.65
N GLY A 20 5.03 -9.37 -0.67
CA GLY A 20 5.16 -8.09 -1.31
C GLY A 20 6.36 -7.27 -0.84
N CYS A 21 6.50 -7.06 0.48
CA CYS A 21 7.58 -6.28 1.08
C CYS A 21 8.95 -6.92 0.89
N ARG A 22 9.01 -8.25 0.90
CA ARG A 22 10.26 -9.01 0.69
C ARG A 22 10.87 -8.79 -0.70
N TYR A 23 10.05 -8.61 -1.72
CA TYR A 23 10.55 -8.27 -3.06
C TYR A 23 10.93 -6.78 -3.19
N CYS A 24 10.18 -5.89 -2.53
CA CYS A 24 10.55 -4.47 -2.45
C CYS A 24 11.92 -4.30 -1.79
N ASP A 25 12.18 -5.02 -0.69
CA ASP A 25 13.48 -5.03 -0.02
C ASP A 25 14.63 -5.49 -0.92
N ARG A 26 14.37 -6.34 -1.91
CA ARG A 26 15.38 -6.81 -2.86
C ARG A 26 15.53 -5.90 -4.08
N GLY A 27 14.69 -4.87 -4.22
CA GLY A 27 14.56 -4.10 -5.45
C GLY A 27 14.03 -4.90 -6.64
N SER A 28 13.61 -6.16 -6.44
CA SER A 28 13.26 -7.09 -7.52
C SER A 28 11.79 -6.99 -7.92
N LYS A 29 11.15 -5.87 -7.62
CA LYS A 29 9.75 -5.62 -7.92
C LYS A 29 9.60 -4.42 -8.83
N MET A 30 9.01 -4.66 -10.00
CA MET A 30 8.62 -3.57 -10.89
C MET A 30 7.46 -2.79 -10.27
N VAL A 31 7.54 -1.46 -10.30
CA VAL A 31 6.41 -0.61 -9.95
C VAL A 31 5.65 -0.34 -11.24
N LEU A 32 4.40 -0.81 -11.34
CA LEU A 32 3.56 -0.62 -12.51
C LEU A 32 2.42 0.33 -12.17
N TYR A 33 2.38 1.44 -12.88
CA TYR A 33 1.35 2.45 -12.80
C TYR A 33 0.31 2.19 -13.90
N ILE A 34 -0.96 1.96 -13.51
CA ILE A 34 -2.04 1.63 -14.47
C ILE A 34 -2.79 2.86 -14.95
N THR A 35 -2.94 3.83 -14.08
CA THR A 35 -3.61 5.09 -14.34
C THR A 35 -3.23 6.06 -13.23
N GLY A 36 -3.33 7.35 -13.50
CA GLY A 36 -3.24 8.40 -12.50
C GLY A 36 -4.55 8.90 -11.94
N ILE A 37 -5.65 8.37 -12.46
CA ILE A 37 -7.00 8.72 -12.02
C ILE A 37 -7.27 8.02 -10.68
N CYS A 38 -7.83 8.77 -9.74
CA CYS A 38 -8.24 8.29 -8.43
C CYS A 38 -9.56 8.97 -8.07
N ALA A 39 -10.42 8.28 -7.31
CA ALA A 39 -11.62 8.86 -6.72
C ALA A 39 -11.32 9.71 -5.47
N GLU A 40 -10.10 9.63 -4.93
CA GLU A 40 -9.68 10.29 -3.70
C GLU A 40 -8.65 11.40 -4.00
N ASP A 41 -8.75 12.56 -3.34
CA ASP A 41 -7.72 13.62 -3.36
C ASP A 41 -7.02 13.75 -2.01
N CYS A 42 -6.29 12.70 -1.62
CA CYS A 42 -5.54 12.69 -0.38
C CYS A 42 -4.54 13.87 -0.34
N PHE A 43 -4.53 14.63 0.75
CA PHE A 43 -3.58 15.75 0.92
C PHE A 43 -2.11 15.31 0.93
N TYR A 44 -1.86 14.04 1.22
CA TYR A 44 -0.54 13.39 1.26
C TYR A 44 -0.19 12.59 0.02
N CYS A 45 -1.02 12.62 -1.03
CA CYS A 45 -0.79 11.85 -2.25
C CYS A 45 0.60 12.19 -2.87
N PRO A 46 1.52 11.22 -2.99
CA PRO A 46 2.90 11.49 -3.42
C PRO A 46 3.07 11.48 -4.94
N LEU A 47 1.99 11.26 -5.71
CA LEU A 47 2.05 11.15 -7.17
C LEU A 47 2.64 12.40 -7.81
N SER A 48 3.48 12.20 -8.82
CA SER A 48 4.09 13.28 -9.61
C SER A 48 3.05 13.99 -10.48
N GLU A 49 3.31 15.23 -10.89
CA GLU A 49 2.44 16.00 -11.79
C GLU A 49 2.24 15.33 -13.15
N GLU A 50 3.21 14.54 -13.60
CA GLU A 50 3.13 13.78 -14.85
C GLU A 50 2.13 12.61 -14.77
N LYS A 51 1.91 12.08 -13.56
CA LYS A 51 1.07 10.93 -13.29
C LYS A 51 -0.28 11.34 -12.72
N LYS A 52 -0.33 12.27 -11.75
CA LYS A 52 -1.55 12.61 -10.99
C LYS A 52 -2.68 13.11 -11.89
N GLY A 53 -3.86 12.51 -11.76
CA GLY A 53 -5.09 12.91 -12.47
C GLY A 53 -5.09 12.65 -13.98
N LYS A 54 -4.10 11.91 -14.50
CA LYS A 54 -3.94 11.64 -15.94
C LYS A 54 -4.12 10.16 -16.22
N ASP A 55 -4.80 9.81 -17.30
CA ASP A 55 -4.90 8.41 -17.72
C ASP A 55 -3.64 7.98 -18.49
N VAL A 56 -2.59 7.64 -17.75
CA VAL A 56 -1.28 7.26 -18.28
C VAL A 56 -0.72 6.05 -17.54
N MET A 57 0.01 5.20 -18.26
CA MET A 57 0.66 4.01 -17.72
C MET A 57 2.18 4.16 -17.69
N PHE A 58 2.81 3.60 -16.66
CA PHE A 58 4.26 3.59 -16.51
C PHE A 58 4.75 2.26 -15.92
N ALA A 59 5.77 1.65 -16.50
CA ALA A 59 6.55 0.61 -15.84
C ALA A 59 7.84 1.24 -15.31
N ASN A 60 8.00 1.25 -13.99
CA ASN A 60 8.98 2.11 -13.29
C ASN A 60 8.84 3.57 -13.77
N GLU A 61 9.86 4.10 -14.46
CA GLU A 61 9.82 5.46 -15.06
C GLU A 61 9.61 5.44 -16.58
N ARG A 62 9.48 4.27 -17.21
CA ARG A 62 9.18 4.16 -18.63
C ARG A 62 7.68 4.32 -18.85
N ARG A 63 7.29 5.32 -19.64
CA ARG A 63 5.91 5.49 -20.10
C ARG A 63 5.51 4.35 -21.05
N LEU A 64 4.30 3.83 -20.89
CA LEU A 64 3.72 2.80 -21.74
C LEU A 64 2.64 3.44 -22.61
N GLU A 65 2.86 3.51 -23.92
CA GLU A 65 1.98 4.20 -24.86
C GLU A 65 2.01 3.55 -26.26
N GLY A 66 0.98 3.83 -27.07
CA GLY A 66 0.85 3.33 -28.43
C GLY A 66 0.77 1.80 -28.54
N ASP A 67 0.96 1.27 -29.74
CA ASP A 67 0.82 -0.18 -30.02
C ASP A 67 1.91 -1.03 -29.33
N GLY A 68 3.04 -0.41 -28.98
CA GLY A 68 4.19 -1.07 -28.36
C GLY A 68 4.13 -1.17 -26.83
N TRP A 69 3.05 -0.74 -26.18
CA TRP A 69 2.99 -0.64 -24.71
C TRP A 69 3.21 -1.99 -24.00
N LYS A 70 2.75 -3.10 -24.60
CA LYS A 70 2.93 -4.45 -24.06
C LYS A 70 4.38 -4.89 -24.07
N GLU A 71 5.08 -4.67 -25.18
CA GLU A 71 6.52 -4.96 -25.25
C GLU A 71 7.28 -4.04 -24.30
N GLY A 72 6.88 -2.77 -24.22
CA GLY A 72 7.45 -1.81 -23.29
C GLY A 72 7.39 -2.27 -21.83
N LEU A 73 6.25 -2.85 -21.42
CA LEU A 73 6.03 -3.46 -20.11
C LEU A 73 6.93 -4.67 -19.87
N LEU A 74 7.00 -5.58 -20.85
CA LEU A 74 7.77 -6.82 -20.72
C LEU A 74 9.28 -6.56 -20.73
N GLU A 75 9.76 -5.68 -21.62
CA GLU A 75 11.16 -5.23 -21.65
C GLU A 75 11.59 -4.67 -20.30
N GLU A 76 10.80 -3.80 -19.69
CA GLU A 76 11.14 -3.21 -18.38
C GLU A 76 11.19 -4.28 -17.28
N ALA A 77 10.20 -5.18 -17.26
CA ALA A 77 10.17 -6.29 -16.31
C ALA A 77 11.37 -7.25 -16.49
N ARG A 78 11.73 -7.58 -17.73
CA ARG A 78 12.90 -8.43 -18.07
C ARG A 78 14.20 -7.75 -17.69
N ARG A 79 14.37 -6.46 -18.04
CA ARG A 79 15.56 -5.66 -17.79
C ARG A 79 15.92 -5.66 -16.30
N MET A 80 14.94 -5.43 -15.43
CA MET A 80 15.17 -5.46 -13.99
C MET A 80 15.18 -6.86 -13.35
N GLY A 81 15.00 -7.91 -14.16
CA GLY A 81 14.82 -9.29 -13.71
C GLY A 81 13.72 -9.39 -12.66
N ALA A 82 12.55 -8.80 -12.92
CA ALA A 82 11.47 -8.68 -11.95
C ALA A 82 11.03 -10.08 -11.46
N LEU A 83 10.97 -10.24 -10.14
CA LEU A 83 10.41 -11.43 -9.48
C LEU A 83 8.95 -11.22 -9.04
N GLY A 84 8.46 -9.99 -9.22
CA GLY A 84 7.10 -9.59 -8.96
C GLY A 84 6.83 -8.19 -9.47
N THR A 85 5.56 -7.80 -9.43
CA THR A 85 5.09 -6.46 -9.84
C THR A 85 4.20 -5.87 -8.75
N GLY A 86 4.36 -4.57 -8.50
CA GLY A 86 3.47 -3.76 -7.67
C GLY A 86 2.63 -2.88 -8.54
N ILE A 87 1.36 -3.23 -8.67
CA ILE A 87 0.38 -2.47 -9.43
C ILE A 87 -0.16 -1.36 -8.54
N THR A 88 0.11 -0.12 -8.93
CA THR A 88 -0.28 1.10 -8.23
C THR A 88 -0.75 2.13 -9.26
N GLY A 89 -0.99 3.36 -8.83
CA GLY A 89 -1.72 4.32 -9.64
C GLY A 89 -2.14 5.55 -8.84
N GLY A 90 -3.16 6.22 -9.38
CA GLY A 90 -4.28 6.65 -8.55
C GLY A 90 -4.96 5.41 -7.96
N ASP A 91 -6.03 4.92 -8.58
CA ASP A 91 -6.63 3.64 -8.22
C ASP A 91 -6.77 2.72 -9.45
N PRO A 92 -5.96 1.65 -9.55
CA PRO A 92 -6.05 0.69 -10.66
C PRO A 92 -7.40 -0.03 -10.76
N MET A 93 -8.17 -0.11 -9.67
CA MET A 93 -9.47 -0.78 -9.67
C MET A 93 -10.58 0.06 -10.31
N LEU A 94 -10.30 1.32 -10.68
CA LEU A 94 -11.16 2.08 -11.59
C LEU A 94 -11.07 1.57 -13.04
N PHE A 95 -10.07 0.75 -13.36
CA PHE A 95 -9.85 0.16 -14.68
C PHE A 95 -9.58 -1.36 -14.56
N PRO A 96 -10.55 -2.14 -14.07
CA PRO A 96 -10.33 -3.55 -13.75
C PRO A 96 -9.99 -4.41 -14.98
N GLU A 97 -10.51 -4.07 -16.17
CA GLU A 97 -10.15 -4.74 -17.43
C GLU A 97 -8.66 -4.57 -17.74
N ARG A 98 -8.18 -3.32 -17.75
CA ARG A 98 -6.77 -2.99 -18.00
C ARG A 98 -5.86 -3.61 -16.94
N THR A 99 -6.27 -3.53 -15.67
CA THR A 99 -5.55 -4.15 -14.55
C THR A 99 -5.49 -5.68 -14.73
N SER A 100 -6.57 -6.33 -15.12
CA SER A 100 -6.58 -7.78 -15.37
C SER A 100 -5.73 -8.18 -16.58
N GLU A 101 -5.73 -7.38 -17.65
CA GLU A 101 -4.93 -7.64 -18.85
C GLU A 101 -3.43 -7.64 -18.51
N VAL A 102 -2.95 -6.62 -17.77
CA VAL A 102 -1.54 -6.56 -17.40
C VAL A 102 -1.14 -7.69 -16.44
N ILE A 103 -2.01 -8.08 -15.51
CA ILE A 103 -1.75 -9.22 -14.61
C ILE A 103 -1.60 -10.49 -15.47
N GLY A 104 -2.53 -10.72 -16.40
CA GLY A 104 -2.50 -11.87 -17.30
C GLY A 104 -1.24 -11.92 -18.17
N ILE A 105 -0.82 -10.78 -18.74
CA ILE A 105 0.43 -10.66 -19.51
C ILE A 105 1.64 -11.06 -18.66
N LEU A 106 1.77 -10.47 -17.46
CA LEU A 106 2.89 -10.74 -16.56
C LEU A 106 2.92 -12.20 -16.09
N LYS A 107 1.77 -12.78 -15.78
CA LYS A 107 1.66 -14.19 -15.36
C LYS A 107 1.93 -15.15 -16.51
N SER A 108 1.59 -14.79 -17.74
CA SER A 108 1.87 -15.60 -18.93
C SER A 108 3.35 -15.60 -19.26
N GLU A 109 4.01 -14.44 -19.19
CA GLU A 109 5.45 -14.30 -19.49
C GLU A 109 6.33 -14.91 -18.38
N PHE A 110 6.09 -14.54 -17.11
CA PHE A 110 7.00 -14.86 -16.00
C PHE A 110 6.52 -16.04 -15.14
N GLY A 111 5.35 -16.58 -15.45
CA GLY A 111 4.74 -17.73 -14.78
C GLY A 111 4.09 -17.40 -13.44
N LYS A 112 3.40 -18.41 -12.88
CA LYS A 112 2.61 -18.27 -11.63
C LYS A 112 3.40 -17.79 -10.42
N ARG A 113 4.73 -18.00 -10.40
CA ARG A 113 5.61 -17.58 -9.29
C ARG A 113 5.90 -16.08 -9.27
N HIS A 114 5.72 -15.37 -10.39
CA HIS A 114 5.86 -13.92 -10.47
C HIS A 114 4.80 -13.26 -9.60
N HIS A 115 5.22 -12.65 -8.49
CA HIS A 115 4.28 -12.17 -7.49
C HIS A 115 3.69 -10.81 -7.85
N VAL A 116 2.41 -10.78 -8.15
CA VAL A 116 1.68 -9.56 -8.48
C VAL A 116 0.87 -9.13 -7.27
N HIS A 117 1.09 -7.89 -6.84
CA HIS A 117 0.29 -7.28 -5.79
C HIS A 117 -0.24 -5.91 -6.20
N LEU A 118 -1.39 -5.55 -5.66
CA LEU A 118 -2.18 -4.40 -6.09
C LEU A 118 -2.50 -3.47 -4.91
N TYR A 119 -2.34 -2.17 -5.10
CA TYR A 119 -2.81 -1.12 -4.20
C TYR A 119 -4.15 -0.57 -4.70
N THR A 120 -5.10 -0.33 -3.80
CA THR A 120 -6.41 0.22 -4.17
C THR A 120 -7.05 0.93 -2.97
N THR A 121 -7.95 1.87 -3.24
CA THR A 121 -8.75 2.51 -2.18
C THR A 121 -9.77 1.54 -1.60
N GLY A 122 -10.26 0.58 -2.40
CA GLY A 122 -11.30 -0.38 -2.00
C GLY A 122 -12.70 -0.08 -2.52
N ARG A 123 -12.89 0.94 -3.37
CA ARG A 123 -14.20 1.23 -3.99
C ARG A 123 -14.36 0.51 -5.34
N PHE A 124 -14.71 -0.77 -5.30
CA PHE A 124 -15.05 -1.57 -6.48
C PHE A 124 -15.97 -2.73 -6.10
N ASP A 125 -16.60 -3.34 -7.10
CA ASP A 125 -17.49 -4.48 -6.90
C ASP A 125 -16.75 -5.83 -6.89
N VAL A 126 -17.50 -6.88 -6.52
CA VAL A 126 -16.96 -8.23 -6.42
C VAL A 126 -16.58 -8.80 -7.80
N ASP A 127 -17.24 -8.35 -8.87
CA ASP A 127 -16.95 -8.80 -10.24
C ASP A 127 -15.58 -8.30 -10.71
N ALA A 128 -15.24 -7.04 -10.40
CA ALA A 128 -13.92 -6.48 -10.63
C ALA A 128 -12.83 -7.23 -9.83
N LEU A 129 -13.11 -7.56 -8.57
CA LEU A 129 -12.22 -8.36 -7.73
C LEU A 129 -11.99 -9.77 -8.31
N GLU A 130 -13.07 -10.43 -8.73
CA GLU A 130 -13.00 -11.75 -9.35
C GLU A 130 -12.19 -11.70 -10.66
N ARG A 131 -12.40 -10.67 -11.47
CA ARG A 131 -11.64 -10.47 -12.72
C ARG A 131 -10.13 -10.41 -12.47
N VAL A 132 -9.67 -9.58 -11.53
CA VAL A 132 -8.23 -9.48 -11.24
C VAL A 132 -7.69 -10.72 -10.52
N GLY A 133 -8.51 -11.36 -9.67
CA GLY A 133 -8.18 -12.65 -9.05
C GLY A 133 -7.96 -13.75 -10.09
N ASN A 134 -8.88 -13.90 -11.05
CA ASN A 134 -8.81 -14.87 -12.15
C ASN A 134 -7.61 -14.61 -13.08
N ALA A 135 -7.19 -13.36 -13.25
CA ALA A 135 -5.97 -13.02 -13.97
C ALA A 135 -4.69 -13.46 -13.25
N GLY A 136 -4.76 -13.71 -11.93
CA GLY A 136 -3.67 -14.23 -11.11
C GLY A 136 -3.13 -13.25 -10.07
N LEU A 137 -3.93 -12.30 -9.56
CA LEU A 137 -3.52 -11.44 -8.46
C LEU A 137 -3.18 -12.27 -7.20
N ASP A 138 -1.99 -12.07 -6.60
CA ASP A 138 -1.56 -12.84 -5.42
C ASP A 138 -1.84 -12.12 -4.10
N GLU A 139 -1.73 -10.79 -4.08
CA GLU A 139 -1.79 -9.96 -2.87
C GLU A 139 -2.52 -8.64 -3.16
N ILE A 140 -3.45 -8.23 -2.30
CA ILE A 140 -4.14 -6.95 -2.40
C ILE A 140 -3.94 -6.12 -1.13
N ARG A 141 -3.73 -4.82 -1.33
CA ARG A 141 -3.45 -3.85 -0.28
C ARG A 141 -4.48 -2.75 -0.32
N PHE A 142 -5.35 -2.74 0.68
CA PHE A 142 -6.41 -1.75 0.79
C PHE A 142 -5.92 -0.49 1.52
N HIS A 143 -6.24 0.66 0.94
CA HIS A 143 -6.01 1.99 1.49
C HIS A 143 -7.36 2.71 1.64
N PRO A 144 -8.18 2.33 2.62
CA PRO A 144 -9.46 3.01 2.84
C PRO A 144 -9.20 4.48 3.19
N PRO A 145 -10.09 5.41 2.79
CA PRO A 145 -9.93 6.84 3.09
C PRO A 145 -9.80 7.10 4.59
N ILE A 146 -8.88 7.98 5.00
CA ILE A 146 -8.65 8.31 6.43
C ILE A 146 -9.93 8.77 7.12
N ALA A 147 -10.79 9.51 6.40
CA ALA A 147 -12.05 10.05 6.89
C ALA A 147 -12.98 8.97 7.48
N ILE A 148 -12.88 7.73 7.01
CA ILE A 148 -13.76 6.63 7.43
C ILE A 148 -13.10 5.67 8.41
N TRP A 149 -11.81 5.81 8.74
CA TRP A 149 -11.10 4.84 9.60
C TRP A 149 -11.78 4.62 10.95
N LYS A 150 -12.33 5.67 11.57
CA LYS A 150 -13.03 5.55 12.86
C LYS A 150 -14.27 4.65 12.77
N GLN A 151 -14.90 4.54 11.61
CA GLN A 151 -16.10 3.72 11.41
C GLN A 151 -15.80 2.21 11.48
N PHE A 152 -14.55 1.79 11.26
CA PHE A 152 -14.15 0.36 11.35
C PHE A 152 -14.26 -0.22 12.78
N ARG A 153 -14.51 0.62 13.80
CA ARG A 153 -14.83 0.14 15.16
C ARG A 153 -16.17 -0.60 15.23
N PHE A 154 -17.08 -0.29 14.31
CA PHE A 154 -18.42 -0.88 14.23
C PHE A 154 -18.45 -2.07 13.25
N LEU A 155 -17.28 -2.61 12.87
CA LEU A 155 -17.14 -3.69 11.89
C LEU A 155 -16.27 -4.83 12.45
N GLY A 156 -16.54 -6.05 11.99
CA GLY A 156 -15.78 -7.24 12.37
C GLY A 156 -16.35 -8.01 13.56
N ARG A 157 -15.59 -9.00 14.04
CA ARG A 157 -16.00 -10.03 15.02
C ARG A 157 -16.40 -9.47 16.39
N ASP A 158 -15.84 -8.33 16.77
CA ASP A 158 -16.08 -7.66 18.07
C ASP A 158 -16.47 -6.18 17.86
N ALA A 159 -17.28 -5.91 16.84
CA ALA A 159 -17.76 -4.58 16.54
C ALA A 159 -18.47 -3.94 17.75
N ALA A 160 -18.12 -2.69 18.06
CA ALA A 160 -18.93 -1.88 18.96
C ALA A 160 -20.33 -1.63 18.35
N GLU A 161 -21.36 -1.46 19.18
CA GLU A 161 -22.68 -1.00 18.72
C GLU A 161 -22.60 0.44 18.18
N GLY A 162 -23.27 0.71 17.07
CA GLY A 162 -23.34 2.03 16.42
C GLY A 162 -23.62 1.91 14.91
N ASP A 163 -23.79 3.04 14.21
CA ASP A 163 -24.14 3.06 12.78
C ASP A 163 -22.89 2.93 11.88
N PRO A 164 -22.80 1.91 10.99
CA PRO A 164 -21.77 1.85 9.95
C PRO A 164 -22.40 1.86 8.55
N ILE A 165 -22.18 2.91 7.76
CA ILE A 165 -22.86 3.02 6.44
C ILE A 165 -21.88 3.19 5.25
N GLU A 166 -20.64 3.61 5.46
CA GLU A 166 -19.65 3.68 4.35
C GLU A 166 -18.54 2.63 4.47
N ALA A 167 -17.91 2.49 5.64
CA ALA A 167 -16.83 1.52 5.85
C ALA A 167 -17.25 0.05 5.63
N SER A 168 -18.55 -0.26 5.71
CA SER A 168 -19.11 -1.60 5.44
C SER A 168 -18.78 -2.11 4.03
N ALA A 169 -18.79 -1.23 3.03
CA ALA A 169 -18.41 -1.61 1.66
C ALA A 169 -16.94 -2.08 1.58
N TYR A 170 -16.05 -1.38 2.29
CA TYR A 170 -14.63 -1.73 2.37
C TYR A 170 -14.41 -3.02 3.17
N HIS A 171 -15.11 -3.20 4.29
CA HIS A 171 -15.07 -4.46 5.05
C HIS A 171 -15.51 -5.65 4.19
N ASN A 172 -16.62 -5.52 3.47
CA ASN A 172 -17.15 -6.58 2.61
C ASN A 172 -16.14 -6.97 1.53
N ILE A 173 -15.57 -6.00 0.80
CA ILE A 173 -14.63 -6.31 -0.28
C ILE A 173 -13.31 -6.88 0.24
N ILE A 174 -12.84 -6.44 1.42
CA ILE A 174 -11.69 -7.04 2.12
C ILE A 174 -11.97 -8.51 2.42
N PHE A 175 -13.16 -8.84 2.93
CA PHE A 175 -13.53 -10.21 3.24
C PHE A 175 -13.68 -11.07 1.98
N GLU A 176 -14.27 -10.53 0.92
CA GLU A 176 -14.41 -11.22 -0.36
C GLU A 176 -13.05 -11.55 -1.02
N ALA A 177 -12.03 -10.69 -0.84
CA ALA A 177 -10.67 -10.96 -1.32
C ALA A 177 -10.04 -12.15 -0.58
N ARG A 178 -10.22 -12.22 0.74
CA ARG A 178 -9.74 -13.33 1.57
C ARG A 178 -10.43 -14.65 1.22
N ARG A 179 -11.75 -14.63 1.01
CA ARG A 179 -12.52 -15.82 0.58
C ARG A 179 -12.02 -16.40 -0.75
N ARG A 180 -11.39 -15.57 -1.58
CA ARG A 180 -10.80 -15.96 -2.87
C ARG A 180 -9.32 -16.36 -2.79
N ASN A 181 -8.78 -16.54 -1.58
CA ASN A 181 -7.38 -16.88 -1.32
C ASN A 181 -6.37 -15.84 -1.85
N ILE A 182 -6.79 -14.58 -1.96
CA ILE A 182 -5.88 -13.46 -2.24
C ILE A 182 -5.31 -12.99 -0.90
N SER A 183 -3.98 -12.92 -0.77
CA SER A 183 -3.34 -12.42 0.45
C SER A 183 -3.76 -10.97 0.67
N THR A 184 -4.38 -10.66 1.81
CA THR A 184 -5.06 -9.37 1.99
C THR A 184 -4.48 -8.59 3.15
N GLY A 185 -4.14 -7.33 2.91
CA GLY A 185 -3.62 -6.46 3.95
C GLY A 185 -4.06 -5.02 3.78
N LEU A 186 -3.71 -4.21 4.77
CA LEU A 186 -3.90 -2.76 4.72
C LEU A 186 -2.59 -2.06 4.40
N GLU A 187 -2.65 -0.97 3.67
CA GLU A 187 -1.52 -0.06 3.41
C GLU A 187 -1.95 1.34 3.83
N VAL A 188 -1.54 1.81 5.01
CA VAL A 188 -2.08 3.04 5.63
C VAL A 188 -0.94 3.98 6.06
N PRO A 189 -1.09 5.31 5.93
CA PRO A 189 -0.10 6.26 6.42
C PRO A 189 -0.25 6.49 7.92
N SER A 190 0.85 6.79 8.59
CA SER A 190 0.85 7.25 9.98
C SER A 190 0.74 8.77 10.03
N VAL A 191 -0.47 9.26 9.80
CA VAL A 191 -0.77 10.70 9.78
C VAL A 191 -0.86 11.25 11.20
N VAL A 192 0.04 12.18 11.52
CA VAL A 192 0.00 12.99 12.74
C VAL A 192 -0.99 14.15 12.58
N ASP A 193 -1.52 14.64 13.69
CA ASP A 193 -2.25 15.90 13.71
C ASP A 193 -1.30 17.04 14.13
N PRO A 194 -0.93 17.96 13.22
CA PRO A 194 -0.03 19.07 13.56
C PRO A 194 -0.58 20.00 14.64
N ALA A 195 -1.90 20.11 14.78
CA ALA A 195 -2.55 20.94 15.79
C ALA A 195 -2.56 20.29 17.18
N SER A 196 -2.16 19.03 17.30
CA SER A 196 -2.23 18.26 18.54
C SER A 196 -1.22 18.67 19.62
N GLY A 197 -0.35 19.66 19.34
CA GLY A 197 0.65 20.15 20.30
C GLY A 197 1.66 19.08 20.73
N GLY A 198 1.97 18.12 19.85
CA GLY A 198 2.85 16.99 20.15
C GLY A 198 2.14 15.77 20.75
N ASN A 199 0.81 15.76 20.85
CA ASN A 199 0.08 14.55 21.23
C ASN A 199 0.10 13.52 20.08
N LEU A 200 1.00 12.54 20.20
CA LEU A 200 1.14 11.42 19.28
C LEU A 200 0.04 10.37 19.50
N TYR A 201 -1.20 10.74 19.19
CA TYR A 201 -2.33 9.83 19.14
C TYR A 201 -3.24 10.15 17.96
N SER A 202 -3.54 9.12 17.16
CA SER A 202 -4.54 9.18 16.10
C SER A 202 -5.58 8.10 16.37
N GLU A 203 -6.79 8.52 16.74
CA GLU A 203 -7.91 7.60 16.97
C GLU A 203 -8.22 6.79 15.71
N GLY A 204 -8.20 7.43 14.53
CA GLY A 204 -8.45 6.75 13.26
C GLY A 204 -7.41 5.66 12.99
N LEU A 205 -6.11 5.99 13.14
CA LEU A 205 -5.04 5.01 12.94
C LEU A 205 -5.16 3.85 13.94
N HIS A 206 -5.47 4.15 15.20
CA HIS A 206 -5.67 3.11 16.20
C HIS A 206 -6.82 2.16 15.82
N VAL A 207 -7.97 2.71 15.42
CA VAL A 207 -9.15 1.92 15.04
C VAL A 207 -8.88 1.03 13.83
N ILE A 208 -8.25 1.55 12.77
CA ILE A 208 -8.02 0.75 11.56
C ILE A 208 -6.99 -0.36 11.79
N LEU A 209 -5.96 -0.12 12.61
CA LEU A 209 -4.99 -1.13 13.00
C LEU A 209 -5.59 -2.19 13.94
N ASP A 210 -6.42 -1.75 14.89
CA ASP A 210 -7.15 -2.65 15.79
C ASP A 210 -8.14 -3.55 15.02
N TYR A 211 -8.90 -2.98 14.09
CA TYR A 211 -9.73 -3.74 13.16
C TYR A 211 -8.93 -4.81 12.43
N ALA A 212 -7.77 -4.46 11.88
CA ALA A 212 -6.91 -5.44 11.21
C ALA A 212 -6.41 -6.55 12.14
N ALA A 213 -6.15 -6.23 13.41
CA ALA A 213 -5.76 -7.21 14.43
C ALA A 213 -6.91 -8.17 14.76
N ARG A 214 -8.10 -7.63 15.05
CA ARG A 214 -9.31 -8.39 15.40
C ARG A 214 -9.77 -9.31 14.27
N GLU A 215 -9.70 -8.83 13.03
CA GLU A 215 -10.08 -9.62 11.85
C GLU A 215 -8.99 -10.60 11.40
N GLY A 216 -7.78 -10.50 11.97
CA GLY A 216 -6.66 -11.37 11.61
C GLY A 216 -6.27 -11.24 10.14
N LEU A 217 -6.18 -10.00 9.63
CA LEU A 217 -5.65 -9.71 8.30
C LEU A 217 -4.21 -10.23 8.18
N GLU A 218 -3.77 -10.62 6.98
CA GLU A 218 -2.44 -11.22 6.83
C GLU A 218 -1.32 -10.23 7.20
N PHE A 219 -1.51 -8.94 6.92
CA PHE A 219 -0.58 -7.88 7.31
C PHE A 219 -1.20 -6.49 7.33
N VAL A 220 -0.52 -5.56 8.01
CA VAL A 220 -0.70 -4.11 7.83
C VAL A 220 0.65 -3.45 7.60
N ASN A 221 0.73 -2.73 6.49
CA ASN A 221 1.83 -1.83 6.18
C ASN A 221 1.47 -0.41 6.63
N VAL A 222 2.21 0.10 7.62
CA VAL A 222 2.10 1.49 8.07
C VAL A 222 3.22 2.29 7.44
N ASN A 223 2.90 3.22 6.55
CA ASN A 223 3.89 4.11 5.97
C ASN A 223 4.18 5.27 6.92
N GLU A 224 5.45 5.53 7.17
CA GLU A 224 5.87 6.85 7.66
C GLU A 224 5.42 7.89 6.63
N LEU A 225 4.71 8.91 7.11
CA LEU A 225 4.23 10.01 6.30
C LEU A 225 5.44 10.79 5.81
N GLU A 226 5.48 11.05 4.51
CA GLU A 226 6.61 11.72 3.87
C GLU A 226 6.12 12.77 2.89
N ALA A 227 6.89 13.85 2.80
CA ALA A 227 6.70 14.88 1.81
C ALA A 227 7.23 14.42 0.44
N SER A 228 6.62 14.96 -0.60
CA SER A 228 7.06 14.90 -1.98
C SER A 228 6.98 16.30 -2.56
N HIS A 229 7.59 16.50 -3.73
CA HIS A 229 7.50 17.78 -4.42
C HIS A 229 6.04 18.23 -4.67
N THR A 230 5.10 17.29 -4.85
CA THR A 230 3.71 17.57 -5.18
C THR A 230 2.80 17.79 -3.97
N ASN A 231 3.20 17.34 -2.77
CA ASN A 231 2.40 17.50 -1.55
C ASN A 231 3.00 18.50 -0.54
N MET A 232 4.27 18.88 -0.68
CA MET A 232 5.01 19.70 0.30
C MET A 232 4.34 21.05 0.60
N VAL A 233 3.80 21.73 -0.42
CA VAL A 233 3.07 22.99 -0.23
C VAL A 233 1.79 22.78 0.59
N LYS A 234 1.07 21.68 0.36
CA LYS A 234 -0.12 21.33 1.16
C LYS A 234 0.30 21.00 2.60
N PHE A 235 1.39 20.28 2.80
CA PHE A 235 1.92 19.94 4.13
C PHE A 235 2.27 21.19 4.94
N SER A 236 3.01 22.14 4.35
CA SER A 236 3.34 23.40 4.99
C SER A 236 2.09 24.20 5.38
N ARG A 237 1.09 24.29 4.50
CA ARG A 237 -0.19 24.97 4.80
C ARG A 237 -1.00 24.31 5.91
N LEU A 238 -0.87 22.99 6.05
CA LEU A 238 -1.53 22.21 7.11
C LEU A 238 -0.70 22.16 8.40
N GLY A 239 0.48 22.80 8.45
CA GLY A 239 1.31 22.91 9.64
C GLY A 239 2.24 21.73 9.90
N TYR A 240 2.45 20.83 8.93
CA TYR A 240 3.39 19.72 9.10
C TYR A 240 4.85 20.20 9.04
N SER A 241 5.69 19.57 9.88
CA SER A 241 7.15 19.77 9.93
C SER A 241 7.88 18.50 9.47
N LEU A 242 9.05 18.68 8.86
CA LEU A 242 9.91 17.57 8.40
C LEU A 242 10.94 17.18 9.46
N ALA A 243 11.23 15.90 9.57
CA ALA A 243 12.17 15.35 10.52
C ALA A 243 13.62 15.54 10.03
N GLY A 244 14.29 16.56 10.58
CA GLY A 244 15.66 16.93 10.20
C GLY A 244 15.78 17.23 8.70
N ASP A 245 16.82 16.70 8.06
CA ASP A 245 17.07 16.87 6.62
C ASP A 245 16.37 15.81 5.74
N SER A 246 15.42 15.05 6.30
CA SER A 246 14.70 13.99 5.58
C SER A 246 13.37 14.48 5.00
N MET A 247 12.76 13.67 4.12
CA MET A 247 11.40 13.92 3.66
C MET A 247 10.33 13.38 4.61
N ALA A 248 10.71 12.74 5.73
CA ALA A 248 9.74 12.22 6.70
C ALA A 248 9.08 13.36 7.49
N VAL A 249 7.82 13.17 7.87
CA VAL A 249 7.08 14.09 8.74
C VAL A 249 7.39 13.79 10.21
N GLU A 250 7.68 14.82 11.00
CA GLU A 250 7.96 14.69 12.44
C GLU A 250 6.83 13.99 13.19
N GLY A 251 7.20 13.05 14.07
CA GLY A 251 6.25 12.32 14.91
C GLY A 251 5.53 11.17 14.20
N SER A 252 5.63 11.04 12.88
CA SER A 252 4.92 10.03 12.10
C SER A 252 5.37 8.61 12.47
N LEU A 253 6.68 8.38 12.50
CA LEU A 253 7.26 7.11 12.93
C LEU A 253 6.90 6.77 14.38
N GLU A 254 7.02 7.73 15.29
CA GLU A 254 6.72 7.54 16.71
C GLU A 254 5.24 7.20 16.91
N LEU A 255 4.34 7.86 16.19
CA LEU A 255 2.91 7.56 16.19
C LEU A 255 2.66 6.12 15.70
N ALA A 256 3.30 5.70 14.60
CA ALA A 256 3.17 4.34 14.08
C ALA A 256 3.62 3.29 15.11
N VAL A 257 4.83 3.45 15.67
CA VAL A 257 5.38 2.53 16.68
C VAL A 257 4.48 2.46 17.90
N ARG A 258 4.06 3.61 18.44
CA ARG A 258 3.21 3.67 19.65
C ARG A 258 1.85 3.02 19.41
N THR A 259 1.25 3.27 18.25
CA THR A 259 -0.09 2.74 17.93
C THR A 259 -0.05 1.24 17.71
N ILE A 260 0.94 0.73 16.97
CA ILE A 260 1.15 -0.72 16.81
C ILE A 260 1.39 -1.38 18.17
N GLY A 261 2.20 -0.79 19.04
CA GLY A 261 2.44 -1.31 20.39
C GLY A 261 1.15 -1.44 21.20
N LYS A 262 0.29 -0.41 21.19
CA LYS A 262 -1.02 -0.45 21.86
C LYS A 262 -1.92 -1.54 21.29
N VAL A 263 -2.05 -1.62 19.97
CA VAL A 263 -2.92 -2.61 19.30
C VAL A 263 -2.45 -4.04 19.60
N ARG A 264 -1.14 -4.29 19.58
CA ARG A 264 -0.60 -5.62 19.91
C ARG A 264 -0.79 -6.00 21.36
N ASN A 265 -0.67 -5.04 22.28
CA ASN A 265 -0.95 -5.30 23.69
C ASN A 265 -2.43 -5.61 23.92
N ALA A 266 -3.33 -4.98 23.17
CA ALA A 266 -4.77 -5.26 23.24
C ALA A 266 -5.16 -6.57 22.53
N ASN A 267 -4.42 -6.97 21.50
CA ASN A 267 -4.68 -8.15 20.67
C ASN A 267 -3.45 -9.09 20.62
N PRO A 268 -3.02 -9.68 21.75
CA PRO A 268 -1.76 -10.43 21.85
C PRO A 268 -1.73 -11.69 20.96
N ASP A 269 -2.89 -12.30 20.71
CA ASP A 269 -3.03 -13.53 19.92
C ASP A 269 -3.31 -13.27 18.43
N SER A 270 -3.36 -12.00 18.01
CA SER A 270 -3.62 -11.68 16.62
C SER A 270 -2.48 -12.18 15.72
N PRO A 271 -2.79 -12.89 14.61
CA PRO A 271 -1.78 -13.32 13.66
C PRO A 271 -1.29 -12.19 12.74
N THR A 272 -1.92 -11.01 12.81
CA THR A 272 -1.67 -9.90 11.88
C THR A 272 -0.25 -9.37 12.02
N VAL A 273 0.50 -9.39 10.90
CA VAL A 273 1.85 -8.83 10.86
C VAL A 273 1.81 -7.33 10.56
N PHE A 274 2.19 -6.52 11.54
CA PHE A 274 2.41 -5.09 11.35
C PHE A 274 3.84 -4.82 10.88
N HIS A 275 4.00 -4.01 9.84
CA HIS A 275 5.26 -3.54 9.31
C HIS A 275 5.25 -2.02 9.11
N ILE A 276 6.27 -1.31 9.59
CA ILE A 276 6.43 0.12 9.31
C ILE A 276 7.43 0.30 8.16
N CYS A 277 6.98 0.99 7.11
CA CYS A 277 7.82 1.38 5.98
C CYS A 277 8.28 2.84 6.17
N THR A 278 9.48 3.02 6.70
CA THR A 278 10.08 4.35 6.93
C THR A 278 10.51 5.01 5.63
N SER A 279 10.45 6.34 5.56
CA SER A 279 10.90 7.13 4.41
C SER A 279 12.36 6.81 4.05
N SER A 280 13.25 6.75 5.05
CA SER A 280 14.66 6.38 4.84
C SER A 280 14.84 4.98 4.23
N TYR A 281 13.97 4.02 4.57
CA TYR A 281 14.03 2.66 4.03
C TYR A 281 13.59 2.60 2.57
N LYS A 282 12.56 3.37 2.19
CA LYS A 282 12.11 3.50 0.80
C LYS A 282 13.23 4.02 -0.08
N ASP A 283 13.96 5.03 0.36
CA ASP A 283 15.01 5.67 -0.43
C ASP A 283 16.33 4.88 -0.43
N SER A 284 16.89 4.64 0.75
CA SER A 284 18.24 4.07 0.89
C SER A 284 18.34 2.60 0.49
N VAL A 285 17.22 1.87 0.54
CA VAL A 285 17.18 0.43 0.27
C VAL A 285 16.32 0.12 -0.96
N GLN A 286 15.00 0.42 -0.91
CA GLN A 286 14.08 -0.07 -1.94
C GLN A 286 14.34 0.58 -3.30
N LEU A 287 14.37 1.93 -3.34
CA LEU A 287 14.66 2.70 -4.54
C LEU A 287 16.07 2.41 -5.04
N ARG A 288 17.08 2.52 -4.17
CA ARG A 288 18.48 2.23 -4.53
C ARG A 288 18.64 0.84 -5.16
N LYS A 289 18.09 -0.22 -4.56
CA LYS A 289 18.21 -1.58 -5.10
C LYS A 289 17.41 -1.76 -6.39
N ARG A 290 16.29 -1.05 -6.57
CA ARG A 290 15.55 -1.06 -7.83
C ARG A 290 16.36 -0.41 -8.95
N LEU A 291 16.94 0.77 -8.68
CA LEU A 291 17.80 1.49 -9.64
C LEU A 291 19.04 0.70 -10.06
N ILE A 292 19.62 -0.09 -9.16
CA ILE A 292 20.74 -0.99 -9.50
C ILE A 292 20.32 -2.07 -10.51
N ARG A 293 19.04 -2.43 -10.56
CA ARG A 293 18.51 -3.50 -11.41
C ARG A 293 17.97 -2.98 -12.74
N THR A 294 17.49 -1.74 -12.79
CA THR A 294 16.96 -1.08 -13.99
C THR A 294 18.09 -0.40 -14.76
#